data_AF-A0A7V5A1I5-F1
#
_entry.id   AF-A0A7V5A1I5-F1
#
_cell.length_a   1.000
_cell.length_b   1.000
_cell.length_c   1.000
_cell.angle_alpha   90.00
_cell.angle_beta   90.00
_cell.angle_gamma   90.00
#
_symmetry.space_group_name_H-M   'P 1'
#
loop_
_entity.id
_entity.type
_entity.pdbx_description
1 polymer ?
#
loop_
_entity_poly.entity_id
_entity_poly.type
_entity_poly.pdbx_seq_one_letter_code
_entity_poly.pdbx_strand_id
1 'polypeptide(L)'
;IASASGVLRIGTPIRVRLEKGFVVSLEGGTEARALEETLQEAALRAQQYEAEGKLKQGEGERYARNARHLGEVGIGVNRQAQITGNMLEDEKVYGTCHFAIGSNYDEDAPSLIHLDGLVSTPSIYAKTKHGTWQTVMKEGRFAWE
;
A
#
# COMPACT_ATOMS: atom_id res chain seq x y z
N ILE A 1 3.74 1.66 8.85
CA ILE A 1 2.91 2.11 7.72
C ILE A 1 3.16 3.59 7.49
N ALA A 2 3.26 4.04 6.25
CA ALA A 2 3.32 5.45 5.93
C ALA A 2 1.94 6.10 6.16
N SER A 3 1.95 7.35 6.62
CA SER A 3 0.77 8.16 6.88
C SER A 3 1.07 9.62 6.56
N ALA A 4 0.05 10.48 6.55
CA ALA A 4 0.25 11.92 6.34
C ALA A 4 1.22 12.58 7.33
N SER A 5 1.41 12.00 8.52
CA SER A 5 2.32 12.50 9.57
C SER A 5 3.69 11.78 9.61
N GLY A 6 3.98 10.89 8.66
CA GLY A 6 5.23 10.13 8.57
C GLY A 6 5.05 8.62 8.76
N VAL A 7 6.11 7.94 9.22
CA VAL A 7 6.09 6.47 9.44
C VAL A 7 5.51 6.17 10.82
N LEU A 8 4.42 5.42 10.82
CA LEU A 8 3.77 4.94 12.03
C LEU A 8 4.16 3.49 12.32
N ARG A 9 4.76 3.26 13.49
CA ARG A 9 4.97 1.91 14.02
C ARG A 9 3.64 1.40 14.57
N ILE A 10 3.08 0.39 13.92
CA ILE A 10 1.78 -0.17 14.30
C ILE A 10 1.95 -1.07 15.53
N GLY A 11 1.15 -0.83 16.57
CA GLY A 11 1.04 -1.73 17.72
C GLY A 11 -0.02 -2.79 17.48
N THR A 12 -1.12 -2.41 16.81
CA THR A 12 -2.18 -3.31 16.37
C THR A 12 -2.16 -3.46 14.85
N PRO A 13 -2.11 -4.68 14.29
CA PRO A 13 -2.16 -4.88 12.85
C PRO A 13 -3.40 -4.25 12.21
N ILE A 14 -3.20 -3.61 11.06
CA ILE A 14 -4.30 -3.15 10.21
C ILE A 14 -4.65 -4.28 9.25
N ARG A 15 -5.92 -4.67 9.19
CA ARG A 15 -6.45 -5.59 8.19
C ARG A 15 -7.08 -4.78 7.08
N VAL A 16 -6.57 -4.96 5.86
CA VAL A 16 -7.05 -4.28 4.66
C VAL A 16 -7.78 -5.28 3.79
N ARG A 17 -9.02 -4.99 3.42
CA ARG A 17 -9.75 -5.75 2.40
C ARG A 17 -9.69 -5.01 1.08
N LEU A 18 -9.27 -5.72 0.03
CA LEU A 18 -9.22 -5.23 -1.34
C LEU A 18 -10.27 -5.93 -2.19
N GLU A 19 -10.99 -5.18 -3.01
CA GLU A 19 -11.85 -5.71 -4.07
C GLU A 19 -11.57 -4.97 -5.38
N LYS A 20 -11.33 -5.72 -6.46
CA LYS A 20 -11.03 -5.18 -7.81
C LYS A 20 -9.93 -4.11 -7.81
N GLY A 21 -8.91 -4.27 -6.95
CA GLY A 21 -7.78 -3.35 -6.85
C GLY A 21 -7.98 -2.14 -5.93
N PHE A 22 -9.10 -2.07 -5.19
CA PHE A 22 -9.40 -0.94 -4.29
C PHE A 22 -9.63 -1.39 -2.86
N VAL A 23 -9.21 -0.58 -1.89
CA VAL A 23 -9.51 -0.75 -0.47
C VAL A 23 -11.00 -0.55 -0.24
N VAL A 24 -11.68 -1.58 0.29
CA VAL A 24 -13.12 -1.54 0.61
C VAL A 24 -13.40 -1.57 2.11
N SER A 25 -12.48 -2.07 2.93
CA SER A 25 -12.56 -1.96 4.38
C SER A 25 -11.20 -1.97 5.05
N LEU A 26 -11.15 -1.31 6.20
CA LEU A 26 -10.02 -1.25 7.12
C LEU A 26 -10.50 -1.65 8.50
N GLU A 27 -9.83 -2.63 9.12
CA GLU A 27 -10.09 -3.06 10.49
C GLU A 27 -8.80 -2.98 11.31
N GLY A 28 -8.92 -2.67 12.60
CA GLY A 28 -7.79 -2.56 13.50
C GLY A 28 -8.04 -1.54 14.60
N GLY A 29 -6.95 -1.04 15.19
CA GLY A 29 -6.98 -0.05 16.26
C GLY A 29 -7.05 1.40 15.77
N THR A 30 -6.44 2.29 16.54
CA THR A 30 -6.22 3.70 16.19
C THR A 30 -5.52 3.88 14.85
N GLU A 31 -4.63 2.96 14.50
CA GLU A 31 -3.81 3.00 13.30
C GLU A 31 -4.64 2.75 12.03
N ALA A 32 -5.66 1.87 12.10
CA ALA A 32 -6.58 1.66 10.98
C ALA A 32 -7.46 2.89 10.73
N ARG A 33 -7.87 3.59 11.82
CA ARG A 33 -8.62 4.86 11.72
C ARG A 33 -7.78 5.97 11.12
N ALA A 34 -6.52 6.11 11.55
CA ALA A 34 -5.60 7.09 10.99
C ALA A 34 -5.33 6.86 9.49
N LEU A 35 -5.23 5.59 9.07
CA LEU A 35 -5.15 5.26 7.63
C LEU A 35 -6.44 5.69 6.92
N GLU A 36 -7.61 5.31 7.42
CA GLU A 36 -8.91 5.70 6.82
C GLU A 36 -9.07 7.21 6.69
N GLU A 37 -8.71 7.98 7.72
CA GLU A 37 -8.69 9.45 7.70
C GLU A 37 -7.76 9.98 6.61
N THR A 38 -6.54 9.43 6.49
CA THR A 38 -5.59 9.81 5.43
C THR A 38 -6.17 9.55 4.03
N LEU A 39 -6.84 8.41 3.81
CA LEU A 39 -7.47 8.10 2.52
C LEU A 39 -8.60 9.08 2.18
N GLN A 40 -9.40 9.46 3.17
CA GLN A 40 -10.48 10.43 3.01
C GLN A 40 -9.96 11.85 2.72
N GLU A 41 -8.93 12.28 3.45
CA GLU A 41 -8.27 13.57 3.24
C GLU A 41 -7.66 13.66 1.84
N ALA A 42 -6.99 12.61 1.37
CA ALA A 42 -6.45 12.56 0.02
C ALA A 42 -7.55 12.69 -1.06
N ALA A 43 -8.70 12.04 -0.84
CA ALA A 43 -9.84 12.12 -1.74
C ALA A 43 -10.47 13.52 -1.80
N LEU A 44 -10.70 14.13 -0.64
CA LEU A 44 -11.23 15.50 -0.55
C LEU A 44 -10.26 16.51 -1.16
N ARG A 45 -8.96 16.36 -0.89
CA ARG A 45 -7.92 17.24 -1.42
C ARG A 45 -7.80 17.15 -2.94
N ALA A 46 -8.01 15.98 -3.53
CA ALA A 46 -8.05 15.82 -4.97
C ALA A 46 -9.17 16.63 -5.62
N GLN A 47 -10.38 16.61 -5.05
CA GLN A 47 -11.50 17.41 -5.53
C GLN A 47 -11.24 18.91 -5.36
N GLN A 48 -10.63 19.32 -4.24
CA GLN A 48 -10.22 20.71 -4.02
C GLN A 48 -9.19 21.17 -5.04
N TYR A 49 -8.19 20.33 -5.35
CA TYR A 49 -7.16 20.65 -6.35
C TYR A 49 -7.77 20.86 -7.74
N GLU A 50 -8.79 20.11 -8.12
CA GLU A 50 -9.55 20.37 -9.35
C GLU A 50 -10.28 21.72 -9.28
N ALA A 51 -11.01 22.00 -8.20
CA ALA A 51 -11.72 23.27 -8.02
C ALA A 51 -10.79 24.51 -8.03
N GLU A 52 -9.56 24.35 -7.57
CA GLU A 52 -8.51 25.38 -7.57
C GLU A 52 -7.74 25.47 -8.92
N GLY A 53 -8.05 24.61 -9.89
CA GLY A 53 -7.36 24.57 -11.19
C GLY A 53 -5.96 23.95 -11.16
N LYS A 54 -5.60 23.24 -10.08
CA LYS A 54 -4.35 22.47 -9.95
C LYS A 54 -4.43 21.10 -10.62
N LEU A 55 -5.64 20.58 -10.80
CA LEU A 55 -5.93 19.40 -11.62
C LEU A 55 -6.83 19.79 -12.79
N LYS A 56 -6.73 19.03 -13.88
CA LYS A 56 -7.62 19.19 -15.04
C LYS A 56 -9.04 18.79 -14.65
N GLN A 57 -10.03 19.38 -15.33
CA GLN A 57 -11.42 19.00 -15.15
C GLN A 57 -11.61 17.48 -15.36
N GLY A 58 -12.31 16.82 -14.44
CA GLY A 58 -12.54 15.37 -14.38
C GLY A 58 -11.44 14.58 -13.65
N GLU A 59 -10.26 15.16 -13.40
CA GLU A 59 -9.17 14.43 -12.73
C GLU A 59 -9.32 14.40 -11.21
N GLY A 60 -10.03 15.34 -10.58
CA GLY A 60 -10.24 15.32 -9.12
C GLY A 60 -10.96 14.06 -8.67
N GLU A 61 -12.01 13.64 -9.39
CA GLU A 61 -12.70 12.37 -9.12
C GLU A 61 -11.82 11.14 -9.34
N ARG A 62 -11.00 11.15 -10.41
CA ARG A 62 -10.06 10.05 -10.71
C ARG A 62 -9.01 9.90 -9.61
N TYR A 63 -8.38 10.99 -9.20
CA TYR A 63 -7.41 11.02 -8.11
C TYR A 63 -8.04 10.62 -6.77
N ALA A 64 -9.26 11.10 -6.50
CA ALA A 64 -9.99 10.77 -5.28
C ALA A 64 -10.32 9.28 -5.19
N ARG A 65 -10.77 8.67 -6.29
CA ARG A 65 -10.98 7.22 -6.37
C ARG A 65 -9.68 6.45 -6.13
N ASN A 66 -8.60 6.89 -6.75
CA ASN A 66 -7.30 6.22 -6.67
C ASN A 66 -6.59 6.42 -5.32
N ALA A 67 -7.06 7.31 -4.45
CA ALA A 67 -6.62 7.34 -3.05
C ALA A 67 -6.82 5.98 -2.35
N ARG A 68 -7.71 5.12 -2.85
CA ARG A 68 -7.91 3.75 -2.34
C ARG A 68 -7.32 2.65 -3.23
N HIS A 69 -6.61 2.99 -4.29
CA HIS A 69 -6.07 2.03 -5.25
C HIS A 69 -4.85 1.28 -4.67
N LEU A 70 -4.67 0.01 -5.03
CA LEU A 70 -3.44 -0.72 -4.74
C LEU A 70 -2.36 -0.32 -5.77
N GLY A 71 -1.46 0.59 -5.38
CA GLY A 71 -0.43 1.15 -6.25
C GLY A 71 0.81 0.28 -6.40
N GLU A 72 1.15 -0.52 -5.39
CA GLU A 72 2.36 -1.33 -5.39
C GLU A 72 2.20 -2.62 -4.58
N VAL A 73 2.90 -3.67 -5.03
CA VAL A 73 3.29 -4.83 -4.23
C VAL A 73 4.79 -5.02 -4.38
N GLY A 74 5.52 -5.00 -3.26
CA GLY A 74 6.95 -5.29 -3.24
C GLY A 74 7.29 -6.42 -2.28
N ILE A 75 8.38 -7.14 -2.56
CA ILE A 75 8.88 -8.24 -1.72
C ILE A 75 10.30 -7.90 -1.28
N GLY A 76 10.54 -7.92 0.02
CA GLY A 76 11.84 -7.66 0.61
C GLY A 76 12.80 -8.83 0.40
N VAL A 77 13.96 -8.54 -0.16
CA VAL A 77 14.98 -9.53 -0.58
C VAL A 77 16.37 -9.27 0.02
N ASN A 78 16.55 -8.18 0.77
CA ASN A 78 17.85 -7.83 1.32
C ASN A 78 18.05 -8.43 2.72
N ARG A 79 18.95 -9.40 2.84
CA ARG A 79 19.28 -10.06 4.13
C ARG A 79 20.01 -9.17 5.13
N GLN A 80 20.58 -8.05 4.68
CA GLN A 80 21.29 -7.10 5.53
C GLN A 80 20.40 -5.97 6.03
N ALA A 81 19.25 -5.73 5.40
CA ALA A 81 18.31 -4.70 5.82
C ALA A 81 17.57 -5.12 7.09
N GLN A 82 17.27 -4.15 7.94
CA GLN A 82 16.55 -4.36 9.20
C GLN A 82 15.33 -3.44 9.29
N ILE A 83 14.35 -3.81 10.11
CA ILE A 83 13.24 -2.91 10.42
C ILE A 83 13.76 -1.84 11.40
N THR A 84 14.02 -0.65 10.89
CA THR A 84 14.58 0.49 11.63
C THR A 84 13.55 1.60 11.85
N GLY A 85 12.37 1.50 11.23
CA GLY A 85 11.37 2.57 11.21
C GLY A 85 11.61 3.59 10.08
N ASN A 86 12.58 3.31 9.22
CA ASN A 86 12.78 4.02 7.96
C ASN A 86 12.19 3.19 6.84
N MET A 87 11.07 3.64 6.26
CA MET A 87 10.35 2.87 5.23
C MET A 87 11.25 2.46 4.06
N LEU A 88 12.19 3.34 3.66
CA LEU A 88 13.11 3.05 2.56
C LEU A 88 14.03 1.85 2.83
N GLU A 89 14.34 1.53 4.09
CA GLU A 89 15.06 0.32 4.44
C GLU A 89 14.09 -0.82 4.75
N ASP A 90 13.05 -0.54 5.53
CA ASP A 90 12.08 -1.51 6.04
C ASP A 90 11.43 -2.33 4.91
N GLU A 91 11.10 -1.70 3.77
CA GLU A 91 10.47 -2.38 2.63
C GLU A 91 11.43 -3.34 1.87
N LYS A 92 12.75 -3.26 2.14
CA LYS A 92 13.78 -4.11 1.52
C LYS A 92 14.05 -5.36 2.35
N VAL A 93 13.63 -5.39 3.62
CA VAL A 93 13.99 -6.43 4.60
C VAL A 93 13.63 -7.83 4.09
N TYR A 94 14.60 -8.74 4.09
CA TYR A 94 14.38 -10.11 3.65
C TYR A 94 13.20 -10.77 4.36
N GLY A 95 12.32 -11.41 3.58
CA GLY A 95 11.20 -12.16 4.14
C GLY A 95 9.99 -11.31 4.52
N THR A 96 9.98 -10.03 4.16
CA THR A 96 8.80 -9.15 4.28
C THR A 96 8.18 -8.93 2.90
N CYS A 97 6.99 -8.33 2.89
CA CYS A 97 6.44 -7.69 1.70
C CYS A 97 5.79 -6.37 2.10
N HIS A 98 5.63 -5.47 1.15
CA HIS A 98 4.87 -4.24 1.36
C HIS A 98 3.82 -4.04 0.28
N PHE A 99 2.81 -3.27 0.64
CA PHE A 99 1.75 -2.82 -0.25
C PHE A 99 1.69 -1.29 -0.17
N ALA A 100 1.61 -0.62 -1.31
CA ALA A 100 1.33 0.82 -1.35
C ALA A 100 -0.14 1.08 -1.71
N ILE A 101 -0.81 1.95 -0.94
CA ILE A 101 -2.14 2.46 -1.28
C ILE A 101 -1.98 3.86 -1.89
N GLY A 102 -2.61 4.09 -3.05
CA GLY A 102 -2.54 5.34 -3.79
C GLY A 102 -1.99 5.18 -5.20
N SER A 103 -1.09 6.08 -5.60
CA SER A 103 -0.52 6.13 -6.94
C SER A 103 0.38 4.93 -7.23
N ASN A 104 0.35 4.45 -8.48
CA ASN A 104 1.34 3.52 -9.00
C ASN A 104 2.44 4.23 -9.81
N TYR A 105 3.45 3.47 -10.23
CA TYR A 105 4.58 3.98 -11.03
C TYR A 105 4.33 3.97 -12.53
N ASP A 106 3.30 3.26 -13.02
CA ASP A 106 2.92 3.24 -14.44
C ASP A 106 2.09 4.49 -14.84
N GLU A 107 1.83 5.39 -13.88
CA GLU A 107 1.11 6.66 -14.04
C GLU A 107 -0.33 6.56 -14.59
N ASP A 108 -0.90 5.36 -14.66
CA ASP A 108 -2.28 5.13 -15.11
C ASP A 108 -3.31 5.15 -13.97
N ALA A 109 -2.88 5.07 -12.70
CA ALA A 109 -3.69 5.22 -11.50
C ALA A 109 -3.19 6.37 -10.61
N PRO A 110 -3.28 7.64 -11.06
CA PRO A 110 -2.73 8.77 -10.31
C PRO A 110 -3.50 9.02 -9.02
N SER A 111 -2.80 9.41 -7.96
CA SER A 111 -3.35 9.82 -6.66
C SER A 111 -2.45 10.87 -6.02
N LEU A 112 -2.94 11.58 -5.00
CA LEU A 112 -2.14 12.54 -4.22
C LEU A 112 -1.28 11.87 -3.14
N ILE A 113 -1.41 10.56 -2.97
CA ILE A 113 -0.74 9.78 -1.92
C ILE A 113 -0.12 8.52 -2.49
N HIS A 114 0.89 8.02 -1.80
CA HIS A 114 1.49 6.71 -1.96
C HIS A 114 1.91 6.25 -0.55
N LEU A 115 1.17 5.27 0.01
CA LEU A 115 1.26 4.91 1.42
C LEU A 115 1.70 3.45 1.59
N ASP A 116 2.97 3.25 1.96
CA ASP A 116 3.56 1.93 2.19
C ASP A 116 3.15 1.29 3.51
N GLY A 117 2.61 0.08 3.43
CA GLY A 117 2.31 -0.81 4.55
C GLY A 117 3.15 -2.07 4.52
N LEU A 118 3.94 -2.31 5.56
CA LEU A 118 4.79 -3.49 5.69
C LEU A 118 4.04 -4.68 6.29
N VAL A 119 4.29 -5.88 5.77
CA VAL A 119 3.88 -7.18 6.30
C VAL A 119 5.14 -7.98 6.61
N SER A 120 5.38 -8.28 7.89
CA SER A 120 6.65 -8.83 8.38
C SER A 120 6.85 -10.31 8.10
N THR A 121 5.79 -11.09 7.94
CA THR A 121 5.86 -12.55 7.80
C THR A 121 4.77 -13.06 6.85
N PRO A 122 4.83 -12.69 5.56
CA PRO A 122 3.79 -13.02 4.61
C PRO A 122 3.90 -14.47 4.14
N SER A 123 2.78 -14.99 3.62
CA SER A 123 2.79 -16.13 2.69
C SER A 123 2.26 -15.65 1.35
N ILE A 124 3.06 -15.80 0.31
CA ILE A 124 2.84 -15.24 -1.02
C ILE A 124 2.72 -16.39 -2.02
N TYR A 125 1.64 -16.37 -2.78
CA TYR A 125 1.38 -17.32 -3.85
C TYR A 125 1.13 -16.56 -5.15
N ALA A 126 1.73 -17.01 -6.23
CA ALA A 126 1.54 -16.44 -7.55
C ALA A 126 0.77 -17.42 -8.44
N LYS A 127 -0.23 -16.92 -9.17
CA LYS A 127 -0.94 -17.70 -10.17
C LYS A 127 -0.22 -17.60 -11.51
N THR A 128 0.23 -18.73 -12.03
CA THR A 128 0.87 -18.80 -13.34
C THR A 128 -0.13 -18.53 -14.47
N LYS A 129 0.38 -18.25 -15.67
CA LYS A 129 -0.43 -18.12 -16.89
C LYS A 129 -1.31 -19.35 -17.19
N HIS A 130 -0.92 -20.52 -16.68
CA HIS A 130 -1.66 -21.78 -16.84
C HIS A 130 -2.71 -22.01 -15.76
N GLY A 131 -2.88 -21.06 -14.84
CA GLY A 131 -3.86 -21.12 -13.77
C GLY A 131 -3.41 -21.85 -12.51
N THR A 132 -2.21 -22.43 -12.51
CA THR A 132 -1.63 -23.12 -11.34
C THR A 132 -1.06 -22.11 -10.35
N TRP A 133 -1.35 -22.31 -9.06
CA TRP A 133 -0.75 -21.55 -7.97
C TRP A 133 0.63 -22.10 -7.60
N GLN A 134 1.60 -21.22 -7.46
CA GLN A 134 2.95 -21.53 -6.99
C GLN A 134 3.27 -20.72 -5.74
N THR A 135 3.91 -21.36 -4.77
CA THR A 135 4.44 -20.68 -3.59
C THR A 135 5.64 -19.84 -4.00
N VAL A 136 5.61 -18.55 -3.69
CA VAL A 136 6.77 -17.65 -3.79
C VAL A 136 7.46 -17.59 -2.44
N MET A 137 6.66 -17.41 -1.38
CA MET A 137 7.14 -17.30 -0.01
C MET A 137 6.12 -17.95 0.94
N LYS A 138 6.59 -18.63 1.98
CA LYS A 138 5.74 -19.15 3.07
C LYS A 138 6.33 -18.71 4.40
N GLU A 139 5.51 -18.03 5.20
CA GLU A 139 5.90 -17.53 6.53
C GLU A 139 7.25 -16.78 6.53
N GLY A 140 7.44 -15.89 5.55
CA GLY A 140 8.67 -15.10 5.41
C GLY A 140 9.89 -15.83 4.83
N ARG A 141 9.75 -17.10 4.39
CA ARG A 141 10.83 -17.86 3.74
C ARG A 141 10.53 -18.09 2.27
N PHE A 142 11.50 -17.87 1.40
CA PHE A 142 11.30 -18.11 -0.03
C PHE A 142 11.23 -19.60 -0.33
N ALA A 143 10.46 -19.98 -1.34
CA ALA A 143 10.18 -21.39 -1.65
C ALA A 143 11.41 -22.21 -2.12
N TRP A 144 12.52 -21.55 -2.41
CA TRP A 144 13.78 -22.16 -2.87
C TRP A 144 14.89 -22.15 -1.81
N GLU A 145 14.59 -21.72 -0.59
CA GLU A 145 15.44 -21.95 0.58
C GLU A 145 15.17 -23.31 1.22
#